data_AF-A0AAW0IGP0-F1
#
_entry.id   AF-A0AAW0IGP0-F1
#
_cell.length_a   1.000
_cell.length_b   1.000
_cell.length_c   1.000
_cell.angle_alpha   90.00
_cell.angle_beta   90.00
_cell.angle_gamma   90.00
#
_symmetry.space_group_name_H-M   'P 1'
#
loop_
_entity.id
_entity.type
_entity.pdbx_description
1 polymer ?
#
loop_
_entity_poly.entity_id
_entity_poly.type
_entity_poly.pdbx_seq_one_letter_code
_entity_poly.pdbx_strand_id
1 'polypeptide(L)'
;MVSYQVLIGHISKKMNKQTFPEHCSLCKEILPFTDRKQAVCSNGHIWLRCFLTYQSCQSLIYRRCLLHDSIARHPTPEDPDWIKRLLQSPCPFCDSPVF
;
A
#
# COMPACT_ATOMS: atom_id res chain seq x y z
N MET A 1 -31.26 -15.06 7.07
CA MET A 1 -30.09 -15.55 6.29
C MET A 1 -29.53 -14.37 5.52
N VAL A 2 -28.35 -13.86 5.88
CA VAL A 2 -27.68 -12.79 5.13
C VAL A 2 -26.92 -13.43 3.98
N SER A 3 -27.21 -13.06 2.74
CA SER A 3 -26.54 -13.64 1.58
C SER A 3 -25.06 -13.24 1.55
N TYR A 4 -24.22 -14.13 1.04
CA TYR A 4 -22.76 -13.94 0.95
C TYR A 4 -22.37 -12.64 0.22
N GLN A 5 -23.16 -12.22 -0.77
CA GLN A 5 -22.99 -10.96 -1.49
C GLN A 5 -23.15 -9.72 -0.59
N VAL A 6 -24.07 -9.74 0.38
CA VAL A 6 -24.26 -8.63 1.32
C VAL A 6 -23.06 -8.52 2.26
N LEU A 7 -22.50 -9.66 2.69
CA LEU A 7 -21.27 -9.70 3.48
C LEU A 7 -20.06 -9.16 2.70
N ILE A 8 -19.87 -9.58 1.45
CA ILE A 8 -18.83 -9.02 0.56
C ILE A 8 -19.03 -7.52 0.38
N GLY A 9 -20.26 -7.06 0.15
CA GLY A 9 -20.60 -5.64 0.02
C GLY A 9 -20.26 -4.85 1.29
N HIS A 10 -20.53 -5.40 2.47
CA HIS A 10 -20.18 -4.78 3.75
C HIS A 10 -18.68 -4.73 4.01
N ILE A 11 -17.94 -5.81 3.70
CA ILE A 11 -16.48 -5.86 3.84
C ILE A 11 -15.83 -4.89 2.86
N SER A 12 -16.26 -4.90 1.60
CA SER A 12 -15.77 -3.97 0.58
C SER A 12 -16.05 -2.51 0.95
N LYS A 13 -17.26 -2.19 1.47
CA LYS A 13 -17.55 -0.85 2.00
C LYS A 13 -16.65 -0.47 3.18
N LYS A 14 -16.31 -1.41 4.06
CA LYS A 14 -15.40 -1.15 5.19
C LYS A 14 -13.96 -0.96 4.74
N MET A 15 -13.48 -1.74 3.78
CA MET A 15 -12.14 -1.57 3.20
C MET A 15 -12.02 -0.26 2.43
N ASN A 16 -13.08 0.15 1.72
CA ASN A 16 -13.13 1.43 1.00
C ASN A 16 -13.35 2.65 1.91
N LYS A 17 -13.69 2.47 3.19
CA LYS A 17 -13.65 3.54 4.19
C LYS A 17 -12.21 3.73 4.68
N GLN A 18 -11.30 3.97 3.74
CA GLN A 18 -10.01 4.53 4.09
C GLN A 18 -10.30 5.93 4.64
N THR A 19 -10.07 6.13 5.93
CA THR A 19 -10.35 7.41 6.62
C THR A 19 -9.55 8.58 6.01
N PHE A 20 -8.53 8.28 5.20
CA PHE A 20 -7.72 9.24 4.48
C PHE A 20 -7.41 8.72 3.06
N PRO A 21 -8.05 9.24 2.01
CA PRO A 21 -7.79 8.82 0.64
C PRO A 21 -6.36 9.23 0.22
N GLU A 22 -5.62 8.28 -0.34
CA GLU A 22 -4.36 8.59 -1.02
C GLU A 22 -4.66 9.27 -2.37
N HIS A 23 -3.80 10.19 -2.78
CA HIS A 23 -3.95 10.90 -4.06
C HIS A 23 -2.74 10.65 -4.95
N CYS A 24 -2.97 10.53 -6.25
CA CYS A 24 -1.95 10.36 -7.26
C CYS A 24 -1.10 11.63 -7.36
N SER A 25 0.23 11.50 -7.32
CA SER A 25 1.18 12.60 -7.33
C SER A 25 1.13 13.38 -8.64
N LEU A 26 0.87 12.67 -9.75
CA LEU A 26 0.84 13.19 -11.12
C LEU A 26 -0.46 13.93 -11.45
N CYS A 27 -1.62 13.37 -11.12
CA CYS A 27 -2.92 13.91 -11.55
C CYS A 27 -3.88 14.29 -10.42
N LYS A 28 -3.47 14.07 -9.16
CA LYS A 28 -4.25 14.37 -7.93
C LYS A 28 -5.55 13.59 -7.75
N GLU A 29 -5.92 12.73 -8.70
CA GLU A 29 -7.03 11.80 -8.54
C GLU A 29 -6.83 10.83 -7.37
N ILE A 30 -7.94 10.35 -6.79
CA ILE A 30 -7.92 9.38 -5.69
C ILE A 30 -7.26 8.07 -6.16
N LEU A 31 -6.40 7.53 -5.31
CA LEU A 31 -5.85 6.18 -5.43
C LEU A 31 -6.67 5.24 -4.55
N PRO A 32 -7.66 4.52 -5.11
CA PRO A 32 -8.49 3.62 -4.33
C PRO A 32 -7.67 2.44 -3.80
N PHE A 33 -8.09 1.90 -2.65
CA PHE A 33 -7.52 0.68 -2.07
C PHE A 33 -8.28 -0.55 -2.57
N THR A 34 -8.00 -0.94 -3.82
CA THR A 34 -8.63 -2.11 -4.45
C THR A 34 -7.70 -3.33 -4.52
N ASP A 35 -6.39 -3.11 -4.50
CA ASP A 35 -5.37 -4.15 -4.55
C ASP A 35 -4.27 -3.83 -3.52
N ARG A 36 -3.71 -4.87 -2.87
CA ARG A 36 -2.68 -4.71 -1.83
C ARG A 36 -1.27 -4.50 -2.37
N LYS A 37 -1.01 -4.90 -3.62
CA LYS A 37 0.28 -4.81 -4.32
C LYS A 37 0.35 -3.57 -5.21
N GLN A 38 -0.78 -3.09 -5.72
CA GLN A 38 -0.83 -1.99 -6.68
C GLN A 38 -1.95 -0.99 -6.38
N ALA A 39 -1.76 0.25 -6.80
CA ALA A 39 -2.74 1.31 -6.80
C ALA A 39 -2.85 1.88 -8.21
N VAL A 40 -4.07 2.06 -8.72
CA VAL A 40 -4.32 2.64 -10.05
C VAL A 40 -5.32 3.78 -9.89
N CYS A 41 -4.96 4.98 -10.33
CA CYS A 41 -5.91 6.11 -10.32
C CYS A 41 -6.89 6.02 -11.50
N SER A 42 -7.95 6.84 -11.48
CA SER A 42 -8.95 6.95 -12.56
C SER A 42 -8.34 7.26 -13.94
N ASN A 43 -7.22 7.98 -13.97
CA ASN A 43 -6.47 8.31 -15.19
C ASN A 43 -5.45 7.23 -15.62
N GLY A 44 -5.38 6.09 -14.93
CA GLY A 44 -4.57 4.94 -15.34
C GLY A 44 -3.10 4.94 -14.87
N HIS A 45 -2.66 5.91 -14.06
CA HIS A 45 -1.32 5.84 -13.46
C HIS A 45 -1.23 4.70 -12.44
N ILE A 46 -0.19 3.87 -12.56
CA ILE A 46 0.02 2.68 -11.74
C ILE A 46 1.16 2.92 -10.74
N TRP A 47 0.90 2.60 -9.48
CA TRP A 47 1.89 2.66 -8.40
C TRP A 47 1.94 1.32 -7.68
N LEU A 48 3.14 0.83 -7.40
CA LEU A 48 3.30 -0.30 -6.50
C LEU A 48 3.00 0.14 -5.05
N ARG A 49 2.45 -0.74 -4.23
CA ARG A 49 2.21 -0.49 -2.81
C ARG A 49 3.32 -1.09 -1.96
N CYS A 50 3.73 -0.34 -0.93
CA CYS A 50 4.62 -0.80 0.10
C CYS A 50 4.05 -2.05 0.77
N PHE A 51 4.73 -3.20 0.77
CA PHE A 51 4.16 -4.44 1.36
C PHE A 51 4.01 -4.36 2.89
N LEU A 52 4.64 -3.37 3.55
CA LEU A 52 4.58 -3.17 5.01
C LEU A 52 3.44 -2.23 5.43
N THR A 53 3.26 -1.12 4.71
CA THR A 53 2.28 -0.08 5.07
C THR A 53 1.08 -0.03 4.14
N TYR A 54 1.13 -0.77 3.02
CA TYR A 54 0.20 -0.75 1.90
C TYR A 54 -0.01 0.62 1.24
N GLN A 55 0.76 1.63 1.64
CA GLN A 55 0.75 2.94 1.02
C GLN A 55 1.32 2.83 -0.40
N SER A 56 0.77 3.60 -1.34
CA SER A 56 1.30 3.75 -2.68
C SER A 56 2.71 4.36 -2.66
N CYS A 57 3.67 3.67 -3.27
CA CYS A 57 5.02 4.18 -3.46
C CYS A 57 5.04 5.04 -4.73
N GLN A 58 4.90 6.35 -4.53
CA GLN A 58 4.88 7.33 -5.63
C GLN A 58 6.23 8.05 -5.82
N SER A 59 7.28 7.53 -5.18
CA SER A 59 8.67 7.95 -5.33
C SER A 59 9.46 6.88 -6.10
N LEU A 60 10.50 7.31 -6.82
CA LEU A 60 11.44 6.40 -7.48
C LEU A 60 12.40 5.71 -6.51
N ILE A 61 12.44 6.16 -5.25
CA ILE A 61 13.30 5.62 -4.21
C ILE A 61 12.46 4.72 -3.31
N TYR A 62 12.75 3.42 -3.34
CA TYR A 62 12.11 2.39 -2.54
C TYR A 62 13.11 1.28 -2.23
N ARG A 63 12.85 0.54 -1.16
CA ARG A 63 13.58 -0.69 -0.81
C ARG A 63 12.91 -1.89 -1.48
N ARG A 64 13.64 -2.92 -1.88
CA ARG A 64 13.13 -4.11 -2.55
C ARG A 64 13.60 -5.41 -1.89
N CYS A 65 12.68 -6.36 -1.75
CA CYS A 65 13.00 -7.75 -1.46
C CYS A 65 13.29 -8.47 -2.77
N LEU A 66 14.51 -8.99 -2.95
CA LEU A 66 14.93 -9.61 -4.21
C LEU A 66 14.24 -10.95 -4.51
N LEU A 67 13.77 -11.67 -3.50
CA LEU A 67 13.13 -12.98 -3.70
C LEU A 67 11.67 -12.88 -4.14
N HIS A 68 10.91 -11.95 -3.56
CA HIS A 68 9.48 -11.77 -3.84
C HIS A 68 9.17 -10.57 -4.71
N ASP A 69 10.20 -9.84 -5.13
CA ASP A 69 10.08 -8.64 -5.93
C ASP A 69 9.17 -7.56 -5.30
N SER A 70 9.00 -7.65 -3.97
CA SER A 70 8.08 -6.80 -3.21
C SER A 70 8.81 -5.54 -2.75
N ILE A 71 8.13 -4.40 -2.80
CA ILE A 71 8.73 -3.10 -2.46
C ILE A 71 8.28 -2.57 -1.11
N ALA A 72 9.15 -1.86 -0.42
CA ALA A 72 8.85 -1.08 0.78
C ALA A 72 9.27 0.37 0.56
N ARG A 73 8.44 1.34 0.95
CA ARG A 73 8.85 2.75 0.89
C ARG A 73 9.95 3.06 1.90
N HIS A 74 10.72 4.11 1.66
CA HIS A 74 11.59 4.65 2.71
C HIS A 74 10.77 5.40 3.78
N PRO A 75 11.24 5.42 5.03
CA PRO A 75 10.70 6.29 6.06
C PRO A 75 10.93 7.76 5.71
N THR A 76 9.96 8.62 6.04
CA THR A 76 10.09 10.08 5.95
C THR A 76 10.32 10.68 7.34
N PRO A 77 10.84 11.92 7.44
CA PRO A 77 11.03 12.58 8.74
C PRO A 77 9.75 12.66 9.58
N GLU A 78 8.60 12.85 8.93
CA GLU A 78 7.26 13.01 9.52
C GLU A 78 6.67 11.70 10.04
N ASP A 79 7.23 10.55 9.66
CA ASP A 79 6.73 9.26 10.12
C ASP A 79 6.89 9.08 11.64
N PRO A 80 5.88 8.52 12.34
CA PRO A 80 6.04 8.07 13.71
C PRO A 80 7.18 7.06 13.86
N ASP A 81 7.83 7.03 15.02
CA ASP A 81 8.98 6.14 15.26
C ASP A 81 8.66 4.66 15.04
N TRP A 82 7.44 4.22 15.37
CA TRP A 82 7.02 2.84 15.14
C TRP A 82 6.88 2.51 13.64
N ILE A 83 6.47 3.47 12.81
CA ILE A 83 6.46 3.32 11.34
C ILE A 83 7.89 3.24 10.82
N LYS A 84 8.79 4.10 11.31
CA LYS A 84 10.21 4.06 10.92
C LYS A 84 10.83 2.69 11.22
N ARG A 85 10.54 2.11 12.39
CA ARG A 85 10.96 0.74 12.75
C ARG A 85 10.33 -0.32 11.87
N LEU A 86 9.02 -0.24 11.62
CA LEU A 86 8.31 -1.16 10.72
C LEU A 86 8.96 -1.13 9.33
N LEU A 87 9.18 0.04 8.76
CA LEU A 87 9.77 0.23 7.44
C LEU A 87 11.22 -0.21 7.31
N GLN A 88 11.90 -0.51 8.42
CA GLN A 88 13.25 -1.09 8.47
C GLN A 88 13.23 -2.62 8.58
N SER A 89 12.08 -3.25 8.83
CA SER A 89 11.94 -4.70 9.00
C SER A 89 12.29 -5.49 7.72
N PRO A 90 12.70 -6.77 7.87
CA PRO A 90 12.90 -7.67 6.74
C PRO A 90 11.58 -7.97 6.02
N CYS A 91 11.66 -8.68 4.90
CA CYS A 91 10.46 -9.11 4.18
C CYS A 91 9.65 -10.11 5.03
N PRO A 92 8.36 -9.86 5.34
CA PRO A 92 7.54 -10.74 6.17
C PRO A 92 7.12 -12.03 5.46
N PHE A 93 7.45 -12.17 4.16
CA PHE A 93 7.13 -13.36 3.38
C PHE A 93 8.27 -14.39 3.36
N CYS A 94 9.53 -13.93 3.51
CA CYS A 94 10.71 -14.78 3.36
C CYS A 94 11.86 -14.44 4.32
N ASP A 95 11.65 -13.52 5.26
CA ASP A 95 12.61 -13.01 6.24
C ASP A 95 13.92 -12.45 5.67
N SER A 96 13.97 -12.24 4.35
CA SER A 96 15.16 -11.75 3.67
C SER A 96 15.33 -10.23 3.84
N PRO A 97 16.57 -9.73 3.79
CA PRO A 97 16.84 -8.30 3.78
C PRO A 97 16.13 -7.58 2.62
N VAL A 98 15.79 -6.32 2.86
CA VAL A 98 15.15 -5.43 1.89
C VAL A 98 16.12 -4.27 1.63
N PHE A 99 16.51 -4.04 0.37
CA PHE A 99 17.56 -3.08 0.01
C PHE A 99 16.96 -1.86 -0.69
#